data_AF-A0A350J1R0-F1
#
_entry.id   AF-A0A350J1R0-F1
#
_cell.length_a   1.000
_cell.length_b   1.000
_cell.length_c   1.000
_cell.angle_alpha   90.00
_cell.angle_beta   90.00
_cell.angle_gamma   90.00
#
_symmetry.space_group_name_H-M   'P 1'
#
loop_
_entity.id
_entity.type
_entity.pdbx_description
1 polymer ?
#
loop_
_entity_poly.entity_id
_entity_poly.type
_entity_poly.pdbx_seq_one_letter_code
_entity_poly.pdbx_strand_id
1 'polypeptide(L)'
;LYSGGSVSSKVRASTRLLIRAQQQLEMQTRRVQTDTFSAYDGIVAAIAKVNALAKSVASHEQSVEARQEESRAGLVPTIALLDAERDLFFARVEYANARYDYVLNTLRLKRVVGSLSDADLAFVDTLLTGEDADLAALTYYKSASASRFANNNK
;
A
#
# COMPACT_ATOMS: atom_id res chain seq x y z
N LEU A 1 6.86 -17.03 64.74
CA LEU A 1 6.64 -15.87 63.84
C LEU A 1 5.51 -16.20 62.87
N TYR A 2 4.31 -15.63 63.08
CA TYR A 2 3.13 -15.84 62.23
C TYR A 2 2.69 -14.49 61.64
N SER A 3 2.87 -14.30 60.34
CA SER A 3 2.76 -12.99 59.67
C SER A 3 1.32 -12.60 59.27
N GLY A 4 0.30 -13.03 60.02
CA GLY A 4 -1.09 -12.59 59.89
C GLY A 4 -1.72 -12.72 58.49
N GLY A 5 -1.24 -13.65 57.65
CA GLY A 5 -1.73 -13.81 56.26
C GLY A 5 -1.22 -12.78 55.25
N SER A 6 -0.39 -11.80 55.66
CA SER A 6 0.18 -10.77 54.76
C SER A 6 1.02 -11.38 53.64
N VAL A 7 1.81 -12.41 53.94
CA VAL A 7 2.60 -13.16 52.96
C VAL A 7 1.69 -13.88 51.95
N SER A 8 0.63 -14.53 52.42
CA SER A 8 -0.36 -15.22 51.57
C SER A 8 -1.09 -14.22 50.65
N SER A 9 -1.46 -13.04 51.16
CA SER A 9 -2.05 -11.97 50.35
C SER A 9 -1.09 -11.41 49.30
N LYS A 10 0.19 -11.20 49.62
CA LYS A 10 1.22 -10.79 48.65
C LYS A 10 1.43 -11.83 47.54
N VAL A 11 1.43 -13.12 47.89
CA VAL A 11 1.52 -14.20 46.90
C VAL A 11 0.30 -14.17 45.97
N ARG A 12 -0.93 -14.10 46.52
CA ARG A 12 -2.15 -13.97 45.70
C ARG A 12 -2.12 -12.75 44.78
N ALA A 13 -1.70 -11.59 45.28
CA ALA A 13 -1.58 -10.37 44.49
C ALA A 13 -0.57 -10.53 43.34
N SER A 14 0.58 -11.15 43.63
CA SER A 14 1.62 -11.42 42.62
C SER A 14 1.14 -12.41 41.56
N THR A 15 0.41 -13.47 41.95
CA THR A 15 -0.19 -14.41 40.99
C THR A 15 -1.23 -13.72 40.10
N ARG A 16 -2.08 -12.84 40.66
CA ARG A 16 -3.04 -12.06 39.87
C ARG A 16 -2.34 -11.10 38.89
N LEU A 17 -1.24 -10.49 39.28
CA LEU A 17 -0.42 -9.64 38.40
C LEU A 17 0.21 -10.46 37.26
N LEU A 18 0.73 -11.65 37.55
CA LEU A 18 1.26 -12.56 36.53
C LEU A 18 0.17 -12.94 35.50
N ILE A 19 -1.01 -13.36 35.96
CA ILE A 19 -2.15 -13.70 35.09
C ILE A 19 -2.54 -12.49 34.22
N ARG A 20 -2.60 -11.29 34.82
CA ARG A 20 -2.89 -10.07 34.07
C ARG A 20 -1.84 -9.80 32.98
N ALA A 21 -0.56 -9.96 33.29
CA ALA A 21 0.53 -9.76 32.33
C ALA A 21 0.46 -10.79 31.19
N GLN A 22 0.15 -12.05 31.49
CA GLN A 22 -0.05 -13.09 30.47
C GLN A 22 -1.24 -12.78 29.56
N GLN A 23 -2.37 -12.34 30.11
CA GLN A 23 -3.54 -11.92 29.33
C GLN A 23 -3.25 -10.68 28.46
N GLN A 24 -2.47 -9.74 28.97
CA GLN A 24 -2.03 -8.57 28.19
C GLN A 24 -1.15 -8.97 27.01
N LEU A 25 -0.21 -9.90 27.22
CA LEU A 25 0.62 -10.44 26.16
C LEU A 25 -0.22 -11.15 25.10
N GLU A 26 -1.14 -12.03 25.50
CA GLU A 26 -2.02 -12.74 24.56
C GLU A 26 -2.88 -11.77 23.74
N MET A 27 -3.45 -10.75 24.38
CA MET A 27 -4.23 -9.71 23.72
C MET A 27 -3.38 -8.93 22.71
N GLN A 28 -2.14 -8.58 23.05
CA GLN A 28 -1.22 -7.91 22.11
C GLN A 28 -0.87 -8.79 20.92
N THR A 29 -0.56 -10.07 21.14
CA THR A 29 -0.27 -11.03 20.07
C THR A 29 -1.46 -11.16 19.11
N ARG A 30 -2.67 -11.35 19.64
CA ARG A 30 -3.89 -11.42 18.82
C ARG A 30 -4.13 -10.13 18.03
N ARG A 31 -3.91 -8.98 18.66
CA ARG A 31 -4.05 -7.68 18.00
C ARG A 31 -3.08 -7.53 16.82
N VAL A 32 -1.80 -7.86 17.01
CA VAL A 32 -0.81 -7.82 15.92
C VAL A 32 -1.19 -8.77 14.78
N GLN A 33 -1.68 -9.98 15.09
CA GLN A 33 -2.15 -10.92 14.07
C GLN A 33 -3.34 -10.34 13.27
N THR A 34 -4.37 -9.83 13.95
CA THR A 34 -5.54 -9.22 13.30
C THR A 34 -5.15 -8.01 12.45
N ASP A 35 -4.30 -7.13 12.98
CA ASP A 35 -3.83 -5.94 12.26
C ASP A 35 -3.02 -6.33 11.00
N THR A 36 -2.22 -7.40 11.08
CA THR A 36 -1.44 -7.93 9.95
C THR A 36 -2.35 -8.51 8.87
N PHE A 37 -3.32 -9.34 9.24
CA PHE A 37 -4.27 -9.92 8.27
C PHE A 37 -5.13 -8.83 7.62
N SER A 38 -5.63 -7.87 8.41
CA SER A 38 -6.40 -6.75 7.88
C SER A 38 -5.59 -5.89 6.90
N ALA A 39 -4.31 -5.63 7.20
CA ALA A 39 -3.43 -4.91 6.29
C ALA A 39 -3.15 -5.69 4.99
N TYR A 40 -2.95 -7.00 5.08
CA TYR A 40 -2.78 -7.87 3.90
C TYR A 40 -4.02 -7.87 3.01
N ASP A 41 -5.21 -8.09 3.59
CA ASP A 41 -6.47 -8.09 2.85
C ASP A 41 -6.74 -6.72 2.21
N GLY A 42 -6.38 -5.63 2.91
CA GLY A 42 -6.46 -4.27 2.37
C GLY A 42 -5.57 -4.05 1.14
N ILE A 43 -4.37 -4.64 1.10
CA ILE A 43 -3.48 -4.57 -0.07
C ILE A 43 -4.05 -5.38 -1.22
N VAL A 44 -4.52 -6.60 -0.97
CA VAL A 44 -5.12 -7.46 -2.02
C VAL A 44 -6.33 -6.76 -2.65
N ALA A 45 -7.20 -6.17 -1.82
CA ALA A 45 -8.34 -5.39 -2.29
C ALA A 45 -7.91 -4.15 -3.10
N ALA A 46 -6.87 -3.44 -2.65
CA ALA A 46 -6.33 -2.28 -3.37
C ALA A 46 -5.75 -2.66 -4.75
N ILE A 47 -5.03 -3.79 -4.86
CA ILE A 47 -4.53 -4.30 -6.15
C ILE A 47 -5.69 -4.61 -7.10
N ALA A 48 -6.72 -5.31 -6.61
CA ALA A 48 -7.90 -5.62 -7.41
C ALA A 48 -8.61 -4.34 -7.89
N LYS A 49 -8.74 -3.33 -7.01
CA LYS A 49 -9.33 -2.02 -7.34
C LYS A 49 -8.54 -1.27 -8.40
N VAL A 50 -7.21 -1.21 -8.28
CA VAL A 50 -6.33 -0.57 -9.28
C VAL A 50 -6.48 -1.24 -10.65
N ASN A 51 -6.48 -2.58 -10.69
CA ASN A 51 -6.64 -3.33 -11.94
C ASN A 51 -8.02 -3.13 -12.57
N ALA A 52 -9.08 -3.06 -11.76
CA ALA A 52 -10.44 -2.79 -12.25
C ALA A 52 -10.54 -1.37 -12.83
N LEU A 53 -9.98 -0.38 -12.14
CA LEU A 53 -9.99 1.01 -12.60
C LEU A 53 -9.12 1.23 -13.83
N ALA A 54 -8.00 0.53 -13.97
CA ALA A 54 -7.19 0.55 -15.19
C ALA A 54 -7.99 0.10 -16.41
N LYS A 55 -8.77 -0.99 -16.27
CA LYS A 55 -9.69 -1.45 -17.32
C LYS A 55 -10.82 -0.46 -17.59
N SER A 56 -11.35 0.19 -16.55
CA SER A 56 -12.35 1.24 -16.68
C SER A 56 -11.83 2.41 -17.52
N VAL A 57 -10.62 2.89 -17.21
CA VAL A 57 -9.97 3.97 -17.99
C VAL A 57 -9.83 3.57 -19.46
N ALA A 58 -9.31 2.37 -19.76
CA ALA A 58 -9.18 1.90 -21.14
C ALA A 58 -10.55 1.83 -21.88
N SER A 59 -11.61 1.42 -21.19
CA SER A 59 -12.97 1.42 -21.75
C SER A 59 -13.50 2.83 -22.01
N HIS A 60 -13.21 3.78 -21.13
CA HIS A 60 -13.59 5.18 -21.33
C HIS A 60 -12.79 5.83 -22.46
N GLU A 61 -11.51 5.48 -22.64
CA GLU A 61 -10.70 5.94 -23.77
C GLU A 61 -11.28 5.50 -25.10
N GLN A 62 -11.65 4.22 -25.22
CA GLN A 62 -12.32 3.70 -26.42
C GLN A 62 -13.67 4.38 -26.67
N SER A 63 -14.40 4.71 -25.60
CA SER A 63 -15.68 5.41 -25.72
C SER A 63 -15.51 6.85 -26.23
N VAL A 64 -14.46 7.55 -25.78
CA VAL A 64 -14.11 8.88 -26.27
C VAL A 64 -13.70 8.82 -27.75
N GLU A 65 -12.89 7.83 -28.14
CA GLU A 65 -12.49 7.63 -29.54
C GLU A 65 -13.71 7.43 -30.46
N ALA A 66 -14.62 6.52 -30.08
CA ALA A 66 -15.86 6.30 -30.84
C ALA A 66 -16.73 7.57 -30.94
N ARG A 67 -16.92 8.29 -29.83
CA ARG A 67 -17.68 9.56 -29.81
C ARG A 67 -17.03 10.64 -30.65
N GLN A 68 -15.71 10.66 -30.70
CA GLN A 68 -14.96 11.59 -31.53
C GLN A 68 -15.21 11.33 -33.02
N GLU A 69 -15.20 10.06 -33.44
CA GLU A 69 -15.52 9.68 -34.82
C GLU A 69 -16.97 9.99 -35.18
N GLU A 70 -17.92 9.62 -34.30
CA GLU A 70 -19.35 9.94 -34.48
C GLU A 70 -19.57 11.45 -34.60
N SER A 71 -18.87 12.25 -33.78
CA SER A 71 -19.00 13.71 -33.83
C SER A 71 -18.38 14.30 -35.09
N ARG A 72 -17.22 13.79 -35.53
CA ARG A 72 -16.59 14.19 -36.82
C ARG A 72 -17.46 13.84 -38.02
N ALA A 73 -18.16 12.70 -37.98
CA ALA A 73 -19.14 12.31 -38.98
C ALA A 73 -20.45 13.10 -38.91
N GLY A 74 -20.64 13.94 -37.88
CA GLY A 74 -21.85 14.73 -37.65
C GLY A 74 -23.04 13.93 -37.12
N LEU A 75 -22.82 12.71 -36.62
CA LEU A 75 -23.86 11.82 -36.09
C LEU A 75 -24.29 12.20 -34.67
N VAL A 76 -23.37 12.77 -33.89
CA VAL A 76 -23.63 13.23 -32.51
C VAL A 76 -23.09 14.65 -32.32
N PRO A 77 -23.75 15.47 -31.48
CA PRO A 77 -23.29 16.83 -31.21
C PRO A 77 -21.97 16.82 -30.41
N THR A 78 -21.13 17.85 -30.60
CA THR A 78 -19.82 17.98 -29.95
C THR A 78 -19.89 17.97 -28.41
N ILE A 79 -21.03 18.37 -27.84
CA ILE A 79 -21.23 18.28 -26.38
C ILE A 79 -21.15 16.83 -25.86
N ALA A 80 -21.57 15.85 -26.67
CA ALA A 80 -21.48 14.43 -26.30
C ALA A 80 -20.04 13.91 -26.28
N LEU A 81 -19.14 14.51 -27.07
CA LEU A 81 -17.70 14.26 -26.99
C LEU A 81 -17.14 14.86 -25.69
N LEU A 82 -17.52 16.10 -25.37
CA LEU A 82 -17.04 16.79 -24.17
C LEU A 82 -17.50 16.08 -22.88
N ASP A 83 -18.72 15.54 -22.87
CA ASP A 83 -19.23 14.71 -21.78
C ASP A 83 -18.42 13.42 -21.64
N ALA A 84 -18.08 12.75 -22.75
CA ALA A 84 -17.25 11.54 -22.72
C ALA A 84 -15.82 11.82 -22.23
N GLU A 85 -15.20 12.94 -22.66
CA GLU A 85 -13.89 13.37 -22.18
C GLU A 85 -13.89 13.69 -20.69
N ARG A 86 -14.97 14.31 -20.20
CA ARG A 86 -15.19 14.56 -18.77
C ARG A 86 -15.26 13.26 -17.97
N ASP A 87 -16.00 12.27 -18.46
CA ASP A 87 -16.11 10.95 -17.81
C ASP A 87 -14.76 10.22 -17.78
N LEU A 88 -14.00 10.27 -18.88
CA LEU A 88 -12.63 9.75 -18.93
C LEU A 88 -11.73 10.43 -17.89
N PHE A 89 -11.83 11.74 -17.73
CA PHE A 89 -11.07 12.48 -16.73
C PHE A 89 -11.38 11.99 -15.31
N PHE A 90 -12.67 11.80 -14.97
CA PHE A 90 -13.04 11.26 -13.67
C PHE A 90 -12.49 9.85 -13.44
N ALA A 91 -12.58 8.97 -14.44
CA ALA A 91 -12.02 7.62 -14.35
C ALA A 91 -10.49 7.64 -14.11
N ARG A 92 -9.77 8.57 -14.75
CA ARG A 92 -8.31 8.76 -14.54
C ARG A 92 -7.99 9.24 -13.13
N VAL A 93 -8.77 10.18 -12.60
CA VAL A 93 -8.61 10.67 -11.22
C VAL A 93 -8.87 9.54 -10.22
N GLU A 94 -9.92 8.74 -10.41
CA GLU A 94 -10.20 7.59 -9.56
C GLU A 94 -9.08 6.54 -9.60
N TYR A 95 -8.54 6.26 -10.79
CA TYR A 95 -7.39 5.36 -10.95
C TYR A 95 -6.15 5.88 -10.22
N ALA A 96 -5.85 7.17 -10.32
CA ALA A 96 -4.74 7.79 -9.60
C ALA A 96 -4.92 7.67 -8.08
N ASN A 97 -6.11 7.99 -7.57
CA ASN A 97 -6.43 7.85 -6.15
C ASN A 97 -6.25 6.40 -5.65
N ALA A 98 -6.69 5.41 -6.45
CA ALA A 98 -6.51 4.00 -6.09
C ALA A 98 -5.03 3.58 -6.06
N ARG A 99 -4.16 4.14 -6.92
CA ARG A 99 -2.72 3.91 -6.84
C ARG A 99 -2.13 4.47 -5.55
N TYR A 100 -2.55 5.66 -5.11
CA TYR A 100 -2.15 6.22 -3.83
C TYR A 100 -2.62 5.35 -2.65
N ASP A 101 -3.87 4.87 -2.68
CA ASP A 101 -4.40 3.96 -1.66
C ASP A 101 -3.57 2.67 -1.55
N TYR A 102 -3.20 2.06 -2.68
CA TYR A 102 -2.35 0.86 -2.73
C TYR A 102 -0.99 1.10 -2.07
N VAL A 103 -0.36 2.21 -2.41
CA VAL A 103 0.92 2.60 -1.81
C VAL A 103 0.81 2.79 -0.30
N LEU A 104 -0.21 3.51 0.17
CA LEU A 104 -0.42 3.75 1.59
C LEU A 104 -0.65 2.45 2.35
N ASN A 105 -1.45 1.54 1.80
CA ASN A 105 -1.70 0.23 2.41
C ASN A 105 -0.42 -0.62 2.47
N THR A 106 0.43 -0.54 1.44
CA THR A 106 1.75 -1.21 1.42
C THR A 106 2.66 -0.69 2.53
N LEU A 107 2.73 0.63 2.72
CA LEU A 107 3.51 1.24 3.82
C LEU A 107 2.95 0.87 5.20
N ARG A 108 1.62 0.80 5.34
CA ARG A 108 0.97 0.38 6.58
C ARG A 108 1.35 -1.05 6.96
N LEU A 109 1.34 -1.99 6.02
CA LEU A 109 1.76 -3.37 6.28
C LEU A 109 3.22 -3.43 6.70
N LYS A 110 4.14 -2.76 5.99
CA LYS A 110 5.57 -2.76 6.33
C LYS A 110 5.85 -2.23 7.74
N ARG A 111 5.08 -1.24 8.19
CA ARG A 111 5.16 -0.72 9.57
C ARG A 111 4.68 -1.73 10.61
N VAL A 112 3.62 -2.50 10.35
CA VAL A 112 3.12 -3.53 11.29
C VAL A 112 4.08 -4.71 11.39
N VAL A 113 4.71 -5.09 10.28
CA VAL A 113 5.69 -6.19 10.21
C VAL A 113 7.06 -5.79 10.79
N GLY A 114 7.28 -4.50 11.07
CA GLY A 114 8.54 -3.99 11.62
C GLY A 114 9.70 -4.02 10.63
N SER A 115 9.42 -4.27 9.35
CA SER A 115 10.40 -4.38 8.26
C SER A 115 10.49 -3.10 7.41
N LEU A 116 9.97 -1.97 7.91
CA LEU A 116 9.97 -0.72 7.16
C LEU A 116 11.42 -0.22 7.04
N SER A 117 11.99 -0.33 5.84
CA SER A 117 13.29 0.24 5.52
C SER A 117 13.13 1.51 4.71
N ASP A 118 14.09 2.44 4.82
CA ASP A 118 14.10 3.68 3.99
C ASP A 118 14.14 3.38 2.49
N ALA A 119 14.64 2.20 2.09
CA ALA A 119 14.63 1.72 0.71
C ALA A 119 13.22 1.46 0.17
N ASP A 120 12.27 1.11 1.05
CA ASP A 120 10.88 0.87 0.67
C ASP A 120 10.12 2.17 0.42
N LEU A 121 10.49 3.24 1.11
CA LEU A 121 9.99 4.59 0.87
C LEU A 121 10.49 5.11 -0.48
N ALA A 122 11.77 4.88 -0.80
CA ALA A 122 12.34 5.25 -2.10
C ALA A 122 11.69 4.48 -3.27
N PHE A 123 11.42 3.18 -3.12
CA PHE A 123 10.75 2.38 -4.15
C PHE A 123 9.30 2.84 -4.41
N VAL A 124 8.59 3.19 -3.34
CA VAL A 124 7.25 3.77 -3.42
C VAL A 124 7.26 5.14 -4.10
N ASP A 125 8.22 5.99 -3.75
CA ASP A 125 8.40 7.32 -4.35
C ASP A 125 8.64 7.22 -5.86
N THR A 126 9.45 6.26 -6.31
CA THR A 126 9.65 5.96 -7.74
C THR A 126 8.40 5.39 -8.43
N LEU A 127 7.55 4.66 -7.71
CA LEU A 127 6.30 4.12 -8.27
C LEU A 127 5.21 5.21 -8.42
N LEU A 128 5.27 6.24 -7.58
CA LEU A 128 4.32 7.37 -7.56
C LEU A 128 4.70 8.49 -8.53
N THR A 129 5.99 8.75 -8.73
CA THR A 129 6.46 9.85 -9.59
C THR A 129 6.20 9.62 -11.07
N GLY A 130 6.02 8.37 -11.54
CA GLY A 130 5.51 8.07 -12.89
C GLY A 130 6.32 8.63 -14.07
N GLU A 131 7.44 9.26 -13.79
CA GLU A 131 8.27 10.04 -14.70
C GLU A 131 9.71 9.65 -14.34
N ASP A 132 10.29 8.73 -15.15
CA ASP A 132 11.70 8.24 -15.11
C ASP A 132 11.90 6.74 -14.83
N ALA A 133 10.99 5.86 -15.26
CA ALA A 133 11.24 4.42 -15.30
C ALA A 133 12.46 4.02 -16.17
N ASP A 134 12.87 4.88 -17.12
CA ASP A 134 13.92 4.53 -18.09
C ASP A 134 15.34 5.04 -17.71
N LEU A 135 15.46 6.16 -16.97
CA LEU A 135 16.76 6.79 -16.66
C LEU A 135 17.37 6.31 -15.32
N ALA A 136 16.53 5.97 -14.33
CA ALA A 136 16.99 5.48 -13.04
C ALA A 136 17.46 4.01 -13.09
N ALA A 137 16.82 3.18 -13.92
CA ALA A 137 17.18 1.77 -14.11
C ALA A 137 18.61 1.59 -14.67
N LEU A 138 19.01 2.47 -15.61
CA LEU A 138 20.35 2.49 -16.19
C LEU A 138 21.42 2.98 -15.21
N THR A 139 21.07 3.92 -14.32
CA THR A 139 22.00 4.47 -13.31
C THR A 139 22.21 3.51 -12.14
N TYR A 140 21.17 2.78 -11.76
CA TYR A 140 21.23 1.77 -10.68
C TYR A 140 22.08 0.55 -11.08
N TYR A 141 21.94 0.03 -12.31
CA TYR A 141 22.75 -1.12 -12.75
C TYR A 141 24.24 -0.78 -12.98
N LYS A 142 24.56 0.46 -13.37
CA LYS A 142 25.94 0.90 -13.64
C LYS A 142 26.76 1.15 -12.37
N SER A 143 26.13 1.52 -11.25
CA SER A 143 26.80 1.75 -9.96
C SER A 143 26.91 0.49 -9.09
N ALA A 144 25.93 -0.42 -9.18
CA ALA A 144 25.94 -1.68 -8.43
C ALA A 144 26.97 -2.69 -8.95
N SER A 145 27.28 -2.67 -10.26
CA SER A 145 28.29 -3.56 -10.87
C SER A 145 29.74 -3.12 -10.63
N ALA A 146 29.98 -1.81 -10.41
CA ALA A 146 31.32 -1.29 -10.13
C ALA A 146 31.80 -1.56 -8.69
N SER A 147 30.88 -1.76 -7.74
CA SER A 147 31.20 -1.75 -6.30
C SER A 147 31.43 -3.13 -5.68
N ARG A 148 31.10 -4.23 -6.39
CA ARG A 148 31.33 -5.60 -5.89
C ARG A 148 32.72 -6.17 -6.21
N PHE A 149 33.49 -5.55 -7.10
CA PHE A 149 34.85 -6.00 -7.43
C PHE A 149 35.97 -5.31 -6.63
N ALA A 150 35.67 -4.26 -5.85
CA ALA A 150 36.70 -3.50 -5.13
C ALA A 150 36.96 -3.97 -3.69
N ASN A 151 36.06 -4.73 -3.06
CA ASN A 151 36.13 -5.00 -1.62
C ASN A 151 36.46 -6.45 -1.23
N ASN A 152 37.07 -7.23 -2.14
CA ASN A 152 37.57 -8.58 -1.82
C ASN A 152 39.09 -8.71 -2.03
N ASN A 153 39.83 -7.59 -1.92
CA ASN A 153 41.28 -7.62 -1.94
C ASN A 153 41.89 -6.51 -1.08
N LYS A 154 41.60 -6.54 0.23
CA LYS A 154 42.49 -6.06 1.31
C LYS A 154 42.21 -6.83 2.59
#